data_AF-A0A7C4QTT6-F1
#
_entry.id   AF-A0A7C4QTT6-F1
#
_cell.length_a   1.000
_cell.length_b   1.000
_cell.length_c   1.000
_cell.angle_alpha   90.00
_cell.angle_beta   90.00
_cell.angle_gamma   90.00
#
_symmetry.space_group_name_H-M   'P 1'
#
loop_
_entity.id
_entity.type
_entity.pdbx_description
1 polymer ?
#
loop_
_entity_poly.entity_id
_entity_poly.type
_entity_poly.pdbx_seq_one_letter_code
_entity_poly.pdbx_strand_id
1 'polypeptide(L)'
;MKNTRNLLGAVAVVLTAFVVNVKGADVQWIGNAGDRLWSSAGNWNGGLVPTAADNALFSLADNSGSQGPGGYANHLVDQDFSALSLRWTNVAGFHHTYINPGVKLTLGASLSAAGNALMVGTTPDAGANNSVYATISGAGELVVTNPAYATVYASVKSGSSGTHRGTLDLSGLDTFTAYIQRIAIAADGVGAPNNYPCGTLLLAKTNYIECNNATNSLWVGEATTNPGQTCYVRLGQTNVFFGNGGIVVGGRKSTAVIDFNTGLVNPVAVFRNKAGTGPMNYWGIGDAVTQTGNTTVNHAGTADFTAGTVDAMVGTLYVARGIRAASAATTTGTLLFNSGKIAATTIEIGYQDTAGTNRAIGTVSMGPLV
;
A
#
# COMPACT_ATOMS: atom_id res chain seq x y z
N MET A 1 -54.25 -33.08 53.69
CA MET A 1 -53.08 -33.22 52.80
C MET A 1 -53.47 -32.86 51.38
N LYS A 2 -53.28 -31.59 50.98
CA LYS A 2 -53.32 -31.15 49.57
C LYS A 2 -52.25 -30.07 49.42
N ASN A 3 -51.34 -30.33 48.49
CA ASN A 3 -50.06 -29.67 48.29
C ASN A 3 -50.21 -28.30 47.61
N THR A 4 -49.64 -27.26 48.21
CA THR A 4 -49.36 -25.97 47.57
C THR A 4 -48.04 -26.06 46.79
N ARG A 5 -48.10 -25.93 45.46
CA ARG A 5 -46.93 -25.82 44.57
C ARG A 5 -46.60 -24.33 44.39
N ASN A 6 -45.51 -23.87 44.99
CA ASN A 6 -44.88 -22.59 44.64
C ASN A 6 -44.00 -22.79 43.41
N LEU A 7 -44.34 -22.12 42.30
CA LEU A 7 -43.45 -21.95 41.15
C LEU A 7 -42.48 -20.79 41.46
N LEU A 8 -41.18 -21.09 41.59
CA LEU A 8 -40.11 -20.11 41.49
C LEU A 8 -39.62 -20.08 40.05
N GLY A 9 -39.88 -18.99 39.34
CA GLY A 9 -39.33 -18.71 38.02
C GLY A 9 -37.89 -18.20 38.14
N ALA A 10 -36.93 -18.89 37.51
CA ALA A 10 -35.58 -18.40 37.35
C ALA A 10 -35.52 -17.45 36.14
N VAL A 11 -35.20 -16.18 36.37
CA VAL A 11 -34.87 -15.22 35.31
C VAL A 11 -33.39 -15.38 34.98
N ALA A 12 -33.09 -15.92 33.79
CA ALA A 12 -31.73 -15.95 33.26
C ALA A 12 -31.38 -14.59 32.67
N VAL A 13 -30.46 -13.86 33.30
CA VAL A 13 -29.86 -12.64 32.73
C VAL A 13 -28.82 -13.07 31.70
N VAL A 14 -29.15 -12.92 30.42
CA VAL A 14 -28.18 -13.06 29.32
C VAL A 14 -27.34 -11.80 29.26
N LEU A 15 -26.09 -11.88 29.71
CA LEU A 15 -25.11 -10.82 29.56
C LEU A 15 -24.61 -10.86 28.11
N THR A 16 -25.18 -10.05 27.22
CA THR A 16 -24.62 -9.85 25.88
C THR A 16 -23.31 -9.08 26.03
N ALA A 17 -22.17 -9.75 25.80
CA ALA A 17 -20.89 -9.08 25.64
C ALA A 17 -20.97 -8.17 24.41
N PHE A 18 -21.15 -6.87 24.63
CA PHE A 18 -20.94 -5.87 23.60
C PHE A 18 -19.44 -5.89 23.26
N VAL A 19 -19.10 -6.35 22.07
CA VAL A 19 -17.77 -6.11 21.49
C VAL A 19 -17.72 -4.62 21.17
N VAL A 20 -17.24 -3.83 22.13
CA VAL A 20 -16.86 -2.44 21.87
C VAL A 20 -15.63 -2.53 20.98
N ASN A 21 -15.74 -2.07 19.73
CA ASN A 21 -14.57 -1.82 18.91
C ASN A 21 -13.79 -0.68 19.56
N VAL A 22 -12.85 -1.01 20.45
CA VAL A 22 -11.91 -0.04 20.98
C VAL A 22 -11.08 0.41 19.79
N LYS A 23 -11.37 1.61 19.26
CA LYS A 23 -10.44 2.28 18.36
C LYS A 23 -9.16 2.51 19.14
N GLY A 24 -8.02 2.11 18.58
CA GLY A 24 -6.73 2.43 19.17
C GLY A 24 -6.59 3.93 19.38
N ALA A 25 -6.02 4.34 20.51
CA ALA A 25 -5.80 5.75 20.79
C ALA A 25 -4.79 6.32 19.80
N ASP A 26 -4.98 7.56 19.36
CA ASP A 26 -4.00 8.26 18.54
C ASP A 26 -2.94 8.87 19.45
N VAL A 27 -1.75 8.25 19.46
CA VAL A 27 -0.58 8.72 20.21
C VAL A 27 0.31 9.48 19.24
N GLN A 28 0.29 10.81 19.38
CA GLN A 28 0.90 11.69 18.40
C GLN A 28 2.31 12.08 18.80
N TRP A 29 3.25 12.05 17.86
CA TRP A 29 4.58 12.61 18.06
C TRP A 29 4.53 14.14 18.23
N ILE A 30 5.28 14.64 19.20
CA ILE A 30 5.42 16.06 19.57
C ILE A 30 6.87 16.49 19.81
N GLY A 31 7.83 15.56 19.88
CA GLY A 31 9.27 15.84 19.89
C GLY A 31 9.80 16.68 21.07
N ASN A 32 9.11 16.70 22.21
CA ASN A 32 9.41 17.62 23.31
C ASN A 32 10.35 17.07 24.40
N ALA A 33 10.84 15.83 24.30
CA ALA A 33 11.70 15.23 25.34
C ALA A 33 13.15 15.75 25.32
N GLY A 34 13.56 16.51 24.31
CA GLY A 34 14.94 16.96 24.11
C GLY A 34 15.85 15.93 23.43
N ASP A 35 15.31 14.76 23.09
CA ASP A 35 15.91 13.74 22.24
C ASP A 35 14.99 13.44 21.04
N ARG A 36 15.26 12.36 20.30
CA ARG A 36 14.46 11.91 19.16
C ARG A 36 14.00 10.45 19.30
N LEU A 37 14.01 9.90 20.50
CA LEU A 37 13.79 8.47 20.74
C LEU A 37 12.30 8.16 20.85
N TRP A 38 11.89 7.02 20.28
CA TRP A 38 10.53 6.50 20.45
C TRP A 38 10.27 6.07 21.89
N SER A 39 11.29 5.57 22.60
CA SER A 39 11.19 5.19 24.02
C SER A 39 10.97 6.36 24.98
N SER A 40 11.30 7.59 24.58
CA SER A 40 11.13 8.78 25.39
C SER A 40 9.68 9.25 25.37
N ALA A 41 8.95 8.93 26.44
CA ALA A 41 7.52 9.25 26.58
C ALA A 41 7.21 10.75 26.37
N GLY A 42 8.14 11.65 26.71
CA GLY A 42 7.99 13.10 26.49
C GLY A 42 7.94 13.52 25.02
N ASN A 43 8.30 12.65 24.07
CA ASN A 43 8.17 12.90 22.64
C ASN A 43 6.78 12.58 22.10
N TRP A 44 5.89 12.02 22.92
CA TRP A 44 4.54 11.65 22.54
C TRP A 44 3.51 12.46 23.33
N ASN A 45 2.38 12.76 22.70
CA ASN A 45 1.28 13.46 23.36
C ASN A 45 0.83 12.68 24.61
N GLY A 46 0.45 13.41 25.66
CA GLY A 46 0.05 12.80 26.92
C GLY A 46 1.17 12.09 27.70
N GLY A 47 2.43 12.10 27.22
CA GLY A 47 3.54 11.43 27.91
C GLY A 47 3.44 9.91 27.86
N LEU A 48 2.89 9.35 26.78
CA LEU A 48 2.66 7.91 26.61
C LEU A 48 3.36 7.40 25.36
N VAL A 49 4.18 6.36 25.49
CA VAL A 49 4.80 5.69 24.35
C VAL A 49 3.77 4.78 23.66
N PRO A 50 3.63 4.80 22.32
CA PRO A 50 2.68 3.95 21.61
C PRO A 50 2.88 2.46 21.92
N THR A 51 1.77 1.76 22.12
CA THR A 51 1.74 0.31 22.28
C THR A 51 1.08 -0.36 21.08
N ALA A 52 1.05 -1.69 21.06
CA ALA A 52 0.42 -2.47 20.00
C ALA A 52 -1.09 -2.21 19.81
N ALA A 53 -1.73 -1.50 20.75
CA ALA A 53 -3.13 -1.07 20.66
C ALA A 53 -3.29 0.35 20.10
N ASP A 54 -2.22 1.12 19.95
CA ASP A 54 -2.27 2.56 19.66
C ASP A 54 -1.85 2.87 18.22
N ASN A 55 -2.42 3.93 17.65
CA ASN A 55 -1.93 4.49 16.40
C ASN A 55 -0.79 5.47 16.70
N ALA A 56 0.42 5.17 16.24
CA ALA A 56 1.51 6.14 16.22
C ALA A 56 1.27 7.14 15.08
N LEU A 57 1.10 8.42 15.41
CA LEU A 57 0.70 9.45 14.47
C LEU A 57 1.73 10.57 14.36
N PHE A 58 2.12 10.88 13.13
CA PHE A 58 2.91 12.04 12.76
C PHE A 58 2.01 13.00 11.95
N SER A 59 1.69 14.15 12.54
CA SER A 59 0.72 15.11 12.02
C SER A 59 1.28 16.54 12.03
N LEU A 60 0.47 17.52 11.60
CA LEU A 60 0.83 18.94 11.58
C LEU A 60 1.19 19.53 12.96
N ALA A 61 0.78 18.89 14.05
CA ALA A 61 1.10 19.36 15.41
C ALA A 61 2.51 18.93 15.87
N ASP A 62 3.29 18.26 15.02
CA ASP A 62 4.71 18.00 15.24
C ASP A 62 5.55 19.25 14.92
N ASN A 63 6.18 19.83 15.95
CA ASN A 63 7.10 20.98 15.83
C ASN A 63 8.50 20.60 15.30
N SER A 64 8.82 19.31 15.21
CA SER A 64 10.11 18.75 14.75
C SER A 64 10.12 18.38 13.26
N GLY A 65 8.99 18.58 12.57
CA GLY A 65 8.84 18.36 11.14
C GLY A 65 9.58 19.39 10.28
N SER A 66 10.90 19.29 10.16
CA SER A 66 11.63 19.69 8.93
C SER A 66 13.11 19.28 8.95
N GLN A 67 13.44 18.18 8.26
CA GLN A 67 14.53 18.12 7.27
C GLN A 67 14.07 17.21 6.12
N GLY A 68 14.30 17.62 4.88
CA GLY A 68 13.71 17.01 3.68
C GLY A 68 14.25 15.61 3.32
N PRO A 69 13.91 15.10 2.14
CA PRO A 69 14.49 13.85 1.61
C PRO A 69 16.02 13.92 1.64
N GLY A 70 16.66 13.04 2.43
CA GLY A 70 18.12 13.04 2.66
C GLY A 70 18.61 13.81 3.90
N GLY A 71 17.72 14.34 4.74
CA GLY A 71 18.05 14.95 6.04
C GLY A 71 18.23 13.95 7.19
N TYR A 72 18.72 14.43 8.34
CA TYR A 72 18.84 13.61 9.55
C TYR A 72 17.46 13.09 9.99
N ALA A 73 17.42 11.88 10.55
CA ALA A 73 16.20 11.35 11.15
C ALA A 73 15.68 12.27 12.26
N ASN A 74 14.40 12.62 12.20
CA ASN A 74 13.74 13.42 13.23
C ASN A 74 13.08 12.55 14.32
N HIS A 75 13.03 11.23 14.12
CA HIS A 75 12.71 10.27 15.17
C HIS A 75 13.39 8.91 14.95
N LEU A 76 13.77 8.26 16.04
CA LEU A 76 14.54 7.02 16.07
C LEU A 76 13.75 5.94 16.81
N VAL A 77 13.61 4.78 16.18
CA VAL A 77 13.13 3.54 16.80
C VAL A 77 14.36 2.89 17.43
N ASP A 78 14.52 3.14 18.73
CA ASP A 78 15.74 2.85 19.48
C ASP A 78 15.75 1.49 20.18
N GLN A 79 14.59 0.86 20.30
CA GLN A 79 14.37 -0.49 20.81
C GLN A 79 13.16 -1.11 20.09
N ASP A 80 12.88 -2.39 20.31
CA ASP A 80 11.73 -3.04 19.68
C ASP A 80 10.42 -2.38 20.09
N PHE A 81 9.59 -2.03 19.09
CA PHE A 81 8.28 -1.42 19.29
C PHE A 81 7.20 -2.17 18.53
N SER A 82 5.98 -2.07 19.05
CA SER A 82 4.77 -2.50 18.35
C SER A 82 3.73 -1.39 18.39
N ALA A 83 3.04 -1.17 17.28
CA ALA A 83 1.91 -0.24 17.19
C ALA A 83 0.73 -0.86 16.43
N LEU A 84 -0.49 -0.40 16.71
CA LEU A 84 -1.67 -0.79 15.92
C LEU A 84 -1.51 -0.30 14.48
N SER A 85 -1.07 0.94 14.31
CA SER A 85 -0.67 1.47 13.01
C SER A 85 0.33 2.60 13.13
N LEU A 86 1.02 2.89 12.04
CA LEU A 86 1.89 4.05 11.89
C LEU A 86 1.39 4.91 10.73
N ARG A 87 1.14 6.20 11.01
CA ARG A 87 0.48 7.12 10.09
C ARG A 87 1.21 8.44 9.98
N TRP A 88 1.46 8.88 8.75
CA TRP A 88 1.87 10.24 8.42
C TRP A 88 0.76 10.95 7.67
N THR A 89 0.34 12.08 8.21
CA THR A 89 -0.74 12.91 7.64
C THR A 89 -0.37 14.40 7.57
N ASN A 90 0.90 14.73 7.80
CA ASN A 90 1.41 16.09 7.75
C ASN A 90 1.44 16.57 6.29
N VAL A 91 0.61 17.56 5.95
CA VAL A 91 0.57 18.17 4.61
C VAL A 91 1.63 19.24 4.39
N ALA A 92 2.48 19.47 5.39
CA ALA A 92 3.64 20.33 5.35
C ALA A 92 4.80 19.63 6.07
N GLY A 93 6.03 19.83 5.59
CA GLY A 93 7.22 19.18 6.13
C GLY A 93 7.35 17.70 5.74
N PHE A 94 8.32 17.03 6.35
CA PHE A 94 8.69 15.64 6.08
C PHE A 94 9.01 14.95 7.42
N HIS A 95 8.74 13.66 7.51
CA HIS A 95 9.20 12.84 8.64
C HIS A 95 10.12 11.72 8.16
N HIS A 96 11.12 11.45 8.99
CA HIS A 96 12.15 10.47 8.75
C HIS A 96 12.31 9.63 10.02
N THR A 97 11.80 8.40 9.92
CA THR A 97 12.02 7.33 10.90
C THR A 97 13.34 6.65 10.63
N TYR A 98 14.20 6.54 11.62
CA TYR A 98 15.36 5.66 11.56
C TYR A 98 15.15 4.46 12.49
N ILE A 99 15.27 3.25 11.96
CA ILE A 99 15.23 2.02 12.75
C ILE A 99 16.66 1.58 13.02
N ASN A 100 17.06 1.57 14.29
CA ASN A 100 18.42 1.23 14.69
C ASN A 100 18.80 -0.20 14.25
N PRO A 101 20.10 -0.46 14.04
CA PRO A 101 20.58 -1.81 13.75
C PRO A 101 20.13 -2.81 14.82
N GLY A 102 19.60 -3.96 14.39
CA GLY A 102 19.11 -5.00 15.31
C GLY A 102 17.76 -4.72 15.97
N VAL A 103 17.12 -3.58 15.67
CA VAL A 103 15.81 -3.20 16.20
C VAL A 103 14.69 -3.49 15.19
N LYS A 104 13.52 -3.86 15.71
CA LYS A 104 12.29 -4.15 14.95
C LYS A 104 11.15 -3.22 15.31
N LEU A 105 10.51 -2.64 14.29
CA LEU A 105 9.21 -1.99 14.42
C LEU A 105 8.11 -2.88 13.83
N THR A 106 7.17 -3.35 14.66
CA THR A 106 6.06 -4.21 14.24
C THR A 106 4.73 -3.46 14.21
N LEU A 107 4.00 -3.53 13.11
CA LEU A 107 2.74 -2.81 12.90
C LEU A 107 1.58 -3.75 12.57
N GLY A 108 0.38 -3.41 13.03
CA GLY A 108 -0.88 -4.01 12.55
C GLY A 108 -1.34 -5.29 13.26
N ALA A 109 -0.51 -5.89 14.11
CA ALA A 109 -0.78 -7.19 14.74
C ALA A 109 -2.15 -7.24 15.45
N SER A 110 -2.54 -6.14 16.09
CA SER A 110 -3.78 -6.03 16.87
C SER A 110 -4.98 -5.49 16.07
N LEU A 111 -4.88 -5.29 14.75
CA LEU A 111 -6.02 -4.85 13.95
C LEU A 111 -7.16 -5.89 14.01
N SER A 112 -8.36 -5.42 14.40
CA SER A 112 -9.58 -6.24 14.49
C SER A 112 -10.50 -6.11 13.27
N ALA A 113 -10.22 -5.15 12.39
CA ALA A 113 -10.96 -4.89 11.16
C ALA A 113 -10.02 -4.31 10.09
N ALA A 114 -10.45 -4.34 8.84
CA ALA A 114 -9.69 -3.83 7.70
C ALA A 114 -9.22 -2.38 7.95
N GLY A 115 -7.92 -2.14 7.79
CA GLY A 115 -7.34 -0.84 8.10
C GLY A 115 -5.91 -0.69 7.59
N ASN A 116 -5.46 0.57 7.53
CA ASN A 116 -4.10 0.90 7.13
C ASN A 116 -3.19 0.73 8.35
N ALA A 117 -2.38 -0.34 8.37
CA ALA A 117 -1.36 -0.58 9.39
C ALA A 117 -0.15 0.34 9.19
N LEU A 118 0.13 0.68 7.93
CA LEU A 118 1.16 1.63 7.53
C LEU A 118 0.55 2.59 6.51
N MET A 119 0.55 3.89 6.82
CA MET A 119 -0.16 4.88 6.01
C MET A 119 0.65 6.15 5.82
N VAL A 120 0.82 6.58 4.56
CA VAL A 120 1.25 7.94 4.22
C VAL A 120 0.18 8.64 3.39
N GLY A 121 -0.24 9.81 3.84
CA GLY A 121 -1.17 10.66 3.12
C GLY A 121 -2.46 10.92 3.88
N THR A 122 -3.53 11.19 3.14
CA THR A 122 -4.81 11.60 3.71
C THR A 122 -5.94 10.74 3.16
N THR A 123 -6.95 10.51 3.98
CA THR A 123 -8.24 9.94 3.54
C THR A 123 -9.25 11.02 3.12
N PRO A 124 -9.26 12.24 3.71
CA PRO A 124 -10.00 13.39 3.17
C PRO A 124 -9.20 14.16 2.11
N ASP A 125 -9.88 15.12 1.46
CA ASP A 125 -9.25 16.10 0.56
C ASP A 125 -8.15 16.87 1.28
N ALA A 126 -6.91 16.70 0.83
CA ALA A 126 -5.78 17.47 1.36
C ALA A 126 -5.64 18.84 0.71
N GLY A 127 -6.29 19.11 -0.42
CA GLY A 127 -6.04 20.25 -1.30
C GLY A 127 -5.05 19.93 -2.42
N ALA A 128 -5.18 20.65 -3.53
CA ALA A 128 -4.56 20.29 -4.81
C ALA A 128 -3.02 20.19 -4.77
N ASN A 129 -2.35 20.90 -3.87
CA ASN A 129 -0.89 21.02 -3.83
C ASN A 129 -0.26 20.48 -2.55
N ASN A 130 -1.06 19.84 -1.69
CA ASN A 130 -0.58 19.33 -0.41
C ASN A 130 -0.05 17.91 -0.58
N SER A 131 1.19 17.68 -0.15
CA SER A 131 1.84 16.38 -0.24
C SER A 131 2.25 15.90 1.14
N VAL A 132 2.23 14.58 1.32
CA VAL A 132 2.70 13.92 2.53
C VAL A 132 3.83 13.01 2.12
N TYR A 133 4.96 13.12 2.79
CA TYR A 133 6.14 12.33 2.48
C TYR A 133 6.77 11.85 3.77
N ALA A 134 6.97 10.54 3.86
CA ALA A 134 7.63 9.89 4.97
C ALA A 134 8.74 8.97 4.49
N THR A 135 9.88 9.01 5.17
CA THR A 135 10.97 8.07 5.00
C THR A 135 11.06 7.15 6.21
N ILE A 136 11.35 5.87 5.95
CA ILE A 136 11.87 4.94 6.93
C ILE A 136 13.21 4.43 6.42
N SER A 137 14.24 4.53 7.23
CA SER A 137 15.59 4.06 6.89
C SER A 137 16.26 3.36 8.07
N GLY A 138 17.48 2.87 7.84
CA GLY A 138 18.31 2.24 8.86
C GLY A 138 18.53 0.75 8.62
N ALA A 139 19.41 0.17 9.43
CA ALA A 139 19.78 -1.25 9.33
C ALA A 139 18.86 -2.17 10.15
N GLY A 140 17.78 -1.64 10.72
CA GLY A 140 16.74 -2.40 11.40
C GLY A 140 15.70 -3.01 10.45
N GLU A 141 14.64 -3.58 11.03
CA GLU A 141 13.56 -4.23 10.31
C GLU A 141 12.22 -3.53 10.55
N LEU A 142 11.48 -3.26 9.46
CA LEU A 142 10.07 -2.92 9.52
C LEU A 142 9.23 -4.17 9.24
N VAL A 143 8.35 -4.53 10.17
CA VAL A 143 7.39 -5.63 10.01
C VAL A 143 5.97 -5.11 10.01
N VAL A 144 5.18 -5.45 8.98
CA VAL A 144 3.73 -5.19 8.97
C VAL A 144 3.01 -6.53 8.91
N THR A 145 2.24 -6.87 9.95
CA THR A 145 1.63 -8.20 10.07
C THR A 145 0.19 -8.11 10.51
N ASN A 146 -0.71 -8.53 9.62
CA ASN A 146 -2.08 -8.97 9.87
C ASN A 146 -2.68 -9.37 8.51
N PRO A 147 -2.58 -10.64 8.09
CA PRO A 147 -3.01 -11.05 6.75
C PRO A 147 -4.52 -10.90 6.53
N ALA A 148 -5.32 -10.81 7.60
CA ALA A 148 -6.76 -10.58 7.47
C ALA A 148 -7.09 -9.11 7.13
N TYR A 149 -6.33 -8.16 7.70
CA TYR A 149 -6.80 -6.77 7.78
C TYR A 149 -5.79 -5.69 7.41
N ALA A 150 -4.49 -5.92 7.57
CA ALA A 150 -3.49 -4.87 7.38
C ALA A 150 -3.35 -4.49 5.90
N THR A 151 -3.38 -3.19 5.64
CA THR A 151 -3.01 -2.60 4.35
C THR A 151 -1.80 -1.69 4.52
N VAL A 152 -0.88 -1.74 3.56
CA VAL A 152 0.13 -0.69 3.35
C VAL A 152 -0.42 0.29 2.34
N TYR A 153 -0.51 1.56 2.71
CA TYR A 153 -1.19 2.59 1.93
C TYR A 153 -0.33 3.83 1.76
N ALA A 154 -0.20 4.30 0.52
CA ALA A 154 0.34 5.63 0.23
C ALA A 154 -0.55 6.33 -0.80
N SER A 155 -1.19 7.42 -0.40
CA SER A 155 -1.95 8.27 -1.32
C SER A 155 -2.34 9.57 -0.65
N VAL A 156 -2.28 10.66 -1.41
CA VAL A 156 -3.08 11.84 -1.12
C VAL A 156 -4.25 11.89 -2.11
N LYS A 157 -5.41 12.34 -1.63
CA LYS A 157 -6.61 12.57 -2.44
C LYS A 157 -6.89 14.07 -2.47
N SER A 158 -7.49 14.57 -3.55
CA SER A 158 -7.93 15.96 -3.61
C SER A 158 -9.27 16.16 -4.33
N GLY A 159 -9.97 17.25 -4.02
CA GLY A 159 -11.12 17.74 -4.77
C GLY A 159 -10.76 18.28 -6.16
N SER A 160 -9.49 18.66 -6.37
CA SER A 160 -9.00 19.28 -7.61
C SER A 160 -7.67 18.68 -8.06
N SER A 161 -7.41 18.72 -9.38
CA SER A 161 -6.10 18.37 -9.93
C SER A 161 -5.01 19.32 -9.44
N GLY A 162 -3.82 18.81 -9.17
CA GLY A 162 -2.65 19.59 -8.77
C GLY A 162 -1.41 18.71 -8.63
N THR A 163 -0.52 19.05 -7.68
CA THR A 163 0.76 18.36 -7.44
C THR A 163 0.80 17.47 -6.20
N HIS A 164 -0.32 17.33 -5.49
CA HIS A 164 -0.43 16.49 -4.29
C HIS A 164 0.06 15.05 -4.51
N ARG A 165 0.70 14.47 -3.49
CA ARG A 165 1.20 13.09 -3.51
C ARG A 165 1.39 12.55 -2.10
N GLY A 166 1.07 11.29 -1.89
CA GLY A 166 1.50 10.52 -0.71
C GLY A 166 2.72 9.67 -1.05
N THR A 167 3.87 9.91 -0.43
CA THR A 167 5.11 9.18 -0.70
C THR A 167 5.60 8.44 0.54
N LEU A 168 5.60 7.11 0.48
CA LEU A 168 6.29 6.27 1.45
C LEU A 168 7.64 5.82 0.86
N ASP A 169 8.73 6.26 1.46
CA ASP A 169 10.09 5.96 1.01
C ASP A 169 10.79 5.03 2.00
N LEU A 170 10.95 3.77 1.63
CA LEU A 170 11.69 2.77 2.39
C LEU A 170 13.09 2.53 1.81
N SER A 171 13.51 3.26 0.76
CA SER A 171 14.71 2.92 -0.02
C SER A 171 16.03 2.94 0.77
N GLY A 172 16.06 3.64 1.91
CA GLY A 172 17.18 3.64 2.87
C GLY A 172 17.08 2.60 3.99
N LEU A 173 16.05 1.74 4.00
CA LEU A 173 15.84 0.67 4.98
C LEU A 173 16.45 -0.65 4.47
N ASP A 174 17.08 -1.41 5.36
CA ASP A 174 17.65 -2.70 4.98
C ASP A 174 16.59 -3.78 4.72
N THR A 175 15.60 -3.93 5.61
CA THR A 175 14.62 -5.01 5.53
C THR A 175 13.19 -4.54 5.78
N PHE A 176 12.30 -4.90 4.85
CA PHE A 176 10.85 -4.78 4.98
C PHE A 176 10.18 -6.15 4.83
N THR A 177 9.45 -6.56 5.88
CA THR A 177 8.71 -7.82 5.92
C THR A 177 7.23 -7.53 6.09
N ALA A 178 6.38 -8.06 5.21
CA ALA A 178 4.95 -7.85 5.26
C ALA A 178 4.16 -9.15 5.12
N TYR A 179 3.24 -9.39 6.06
CA TYR A 179 2.21 -10.43 6.01
C TYR A 179 0.86 -9.74 6.11
N ILE A 180 0.31 -9.31 4.99
CA ILE A 180 -0.73 -8.30 4.94
C ILE A 180 -1.91 -8.75 4.09
N GLN A 181 -2.99 -7.98 4.12
CA GLN A 181 -4.09 -8.16 3.19
C GLN A 181 -3.62 -7.74 1.79
N ARG A 182 -3.11 -6.50 1.64
CA ARG A 182 -2.63 -5.94 0.37
C ARG A 182 -1.72 -4.73 0.53
N ILE A 183 -1.05 -4.37 -0.56
CA ILE A 183 -0.49 -3.04 -0.79
C ILE A 183 -1.43 -2.26 -1.72
N ALA A 184 -1.83 -1.05 -1.32
CA ALA A 184 -2.70 -0.17 -2.12
C ALA A 184 -2.09 1.23 -2.23
N ILE A 185 -1.54 1.55 -3.39
CA ILE A 185 -0.89 2.85 -3.67
C ILE A 185 -1.81 3.65 -4.58
N ALA A 186 -2.36 4.74 -4.05
CA ALA A 186 -3.34 5.56 -4.77
C ALA A 186 -4.48 4.77 -5.42
N ALA A 187 -4.88 3.69 -4.75
CA ALA A 187 -6.00 2.85 -5.08
C ALA A 187 -6.88 2.68 -3.82
N ASP A 188 -8.14 2.31 -3.98
CA ASP A 188 -9.10 2.39 -2.87
C ASP A 188 -8.90 1.31 -1.81
N GLY A 189 -7.99 1.61 -0.90
CA GLY A 189 -7.72 0.87 0.33
C GLY A 189 -8.92 0.83 1.28
N VAL A 190 -9.75 1.87 1.37
CA VAL A 190 -11.02 1.91 2.17
C VAL A 190 -11.86 3.17 1.83
N GLY A 191 -13.18 3.03 1.59
CA GLY A 191 -14.23 3.89 2.19
C GLY A 191 -14.74 5.20 1.56
N ALA A 192 -14.13 5.80 0.53
CA ALA A 192 -14.65 7.04 -0.10
C ALA A 192 -14.24 7.12 -1.58
N PRO A 193 -14.94 7.89 -2.45
CA PRO A 193 -14.56 8.04 -3.85
C PRO A 193 -13.10 8.45 -4.00
N ASN A 194 -12.30 7.68 -4.75
CA ASN A 194 -10.91 8.04 -5.03
C ASN A 194 -10.85 9.13 -6.10
N ASN A 195 -10.63 10.37 -5.64
CA ASN A 195 -10.60 11.54 -6.49
C ASN A 195 -9.19 12.10 -6.62
N TYR A 196 -8.73 12.26 -7.87
CA TYR A 196 -7.37 12.67 -8.20
C TYR A 196 -6.28 11.91 -7.42
N PRO A 197 -6.39 10.60 -7.11
CA PRO A 197 -5.43 9.95 -6.22
C PRO A 197 -4.00 9.97 -6.78
N CYS A 198 -3.04 10.13 -5.87
CA CYS A 198 -1.62 10.19 -6.21
C CYS A 198 -0.75 9.60 -5.09
N GLY A 199 0.07 8.61 -5.44
CA GLY A 199 0.84 7.84 -4.47
C GLY A 199 2.15 7.30 -5.04
N THR A 200 3.14 7.19 -4.17
CA THR A 200 4.45 6.60 -4.45
C THR A 200 4.87 5.71 -3.30
N LEU A 201 5.35 4.50 -3.60
CA LEU A 201 6.05 3.63 -2.67
C LEU A 201 7.45 3.33 -3.22
N LEU A 202 8.49 3.59 -2.45
CA LEU A 202 9.84 3.07 -2.71
C LEU A 202 10.10 1.97 -1.69
N LEU A 203 10.40 0.77 -2.16
CA LEU A 203 10.65 -0.38 -1.30
C LEU A 203 12.06 -0.38 -0.71
N ALA A 204 12.23 -1.13 0.39
CA ALA A 204 13.48 -1.32 1.10
C ALA A 204 14.52 -2.05 0.25
N LYS A 205 15.74 -2.21 0.75
CA LYS A 205 16.76 -3.01 0.06
C LYS A 205 16.30 -4.46 -0.13
N THR A 206 15.83 -5.09 0.95
CA THR A 206 15.30 -6.46 0.94
C THR A 206 13.84 -6.46 1.34
N ASN A 207 12.97 -7.00 0.48
CA ASN A 207 11.53 -7.01 0.71
C ASN A 207 10.98 -8.43 0.62
N TYR A 208 10.26 -8.85 1.65
CA TYR A 208 9.42 -10.04 1.64
C TYR A 208 7.97 -9.63 1.88
N ILE A 209 7.10 -9.82 0.90
CA ILE A 209 5.72 -9.35 0.94
C ILE A 209 4.80 -10.52 0.59
N GLU A 210 4.03 -10.98 1.58
CA GLU A 210 2.96 -11.94 1.42
C GLU A 210 1.60 -11.27 1.63
N CYS A 211 0.75 -11.36 0.61
CA CYS A 211 -0.59 -10.80 0.59
C CYS A 211 -1.67 -11.89 0.65
N ASN A 212 -2.72 -11.65 1.42
CA ASN A 212 -3.88 -12.54 1.55
C ASN A 212 -5.09 -12.13 0.70
N ASN A 213 -5.02 -11.01 -0.03
CA ASN A 213 -6.10 -10.57 -0.90
C ASN A 213 -6.20 -11.46 -2.15
N ALA A 214 -7.40 -11.96 -2.42
CA ALA A 214 -7.68 -12.86 -3.55
C ALA A 214 -7.88 -12.15 -4.90
N THR A 215 -8.01 -10.82 -4.92
CA THR A 215 -8.31 -10.02 -6.11
C THR A 215 -7.13 -9.12 -6.48
N ASN A 216 -6.65 -8.29 -5.55
CA ASN A 216 -5.59 -7.32 -5.79
C ASN A 216 -4.59 -7.38 -4.62
N SER A 217 -3.52 -8.16 -4.75
CA SER A 217 -2.46 -8.24 -3.74
C SER A 217 -1.57 -6.99 -3.74
N LEU A 218 -1.25 -6.49 -4.95
CA LEU A 218 -0.62 -5.19 -5.18
C LEU A 218 -1.49 -4.38 -6.13
N TRP A 219 -1.94 -3.21 -5.68
CA TRP A 219 -2.84 -2.35 -6.45
C TRP A 219 -2.28 -0.94 -6.55
N VAL A 220 -1.95 -0.49 -7.76
CA VAL A 220 -1.26 0.77 -7.99
C VAL A 220 -2.07 1.62 -8.97
N GLY A 221 -2.58 2.73 -8.45
CA GLY A 221 -3.36 3.72 -9.18
C GLY A 221 -4.75 3.21 -9.57
N GLU A 222 -5.78 3.70 -8.91
CA GLU A 222 -7.15 3.56 -9.37
C GLU A 222 -8.02 4.72 -8.90
N ALA A 223 -8.62 5.46 -9.82
CA ALA A 223 -9.48 6.59 -9.52
C ALA A 223 -10.94 6.27 -9.81
N THR A 224 -11.85 6.56 -8.87
CA THR A 224 -13.27 6.24 -9.06
C THR A 224 -14.03 7.32 -9.79
N THR A 225 -13.61 8.58 -9.61
CA THR A 225 -14.37 9.76 -10.04
C THR A 225 -13.59 10.57 -11.05
N ASN A 226 -12.58 11.32 -10.63
CA ASN A 226 -11.71 12.11 -11.52
C ASN A 226 -10.31 11.50 -11.62
N PRO A 227 -9.62 11.65 -12.77
CA PRO A 227 -8.35 10.98 -13.05
C PRO A 227 -7.30 11.19 -11.98
N GLY A 228 -6.61 10.12 -11.59
CA GLY A 228 -5.43 10.21 -10.73
C GLY A 228 -4.21 10.76 -11.47
N GLN A 229 -3.19 11.15 -10.71
CA GLN A 229 -1.86 11.40 -11.27
C GLN A 229 -1.11 10.08 -11.49
N THR A 230 0.09 10.13 -12.08
CA THR A 230 0.95 8.96 -12.18
C THR A 230 1.39 8.47 -10.80
N CYS A 231 1.11 7.20 -10.53
CA CYS A 231 1.43 6.51 -9.29
C CYS A 231 2.63 5.56 -9.50
N TYR A 232 3.41 5.32 -8.45
CA TYR A 232 4.64 4.54 -8.56
C TYR A 232 4.78 3.51 -7.45
N VAL A 233 5.27 2.33 -7.80
CA VAL A 233 5.90 1.39 -6.88
C VAL A 233 7.29 1.10 -7.41
N ARG A 234 8.31 1.47 -6.66
CA ARG A 234 9.71 1.21 -7.01
C ARG A 234 10.29 0.09 -6.16
N LEU A 235 10.76 -0.95 -6.82
CA LEU A 235 11.30 -2.15 -6.22
C LEU A 235 12.72 -1.93 -5.68
N GLY A 236 13.06 -2.66 -4.63
CA GLY A 236 14.38 -2.68 -4.00
C GLY A 236 15.40 -3.56 -4.72
N GLN A 237 16.50 -3.86 -4.04
CA GLN A 237 17.54 -4.78 -4.52
C GLN A 237 17.01 -6.22 -4.67
N THR A 238 16.24 -6.69 -3.67
CA THR A 238 15.63 -8.01 -3.67
C THR A 238 14.17 -7.88 -3.26
N ASN A 239 13.27 -8.45 -4.07
CA ASN A 239 11.83 -8.33 -3.87
C ASN A 239 11.17 -9.69 -4.05
N VAL A 240 10.50 -10.16 -3.01
CA VAL A 240 9.67 -11.37 -3.05
C VAL A 240 8.23 -10.96 -2.78
N PHE A 241 7.36 -11.25 -3.75
CA PHE A 241 5.93 -10.94 -3.70
C PHE A 241 5.11 -12.21 -3.87
N PHE A 242 4.46 -12.64 -2.78
CA PHE A 242 3.57 -13.79 -2.75
C PHE A 242 2.14 -13.34 -2.54
N GLY A 243 1.22 -13.81 -3.39
CA GLY A 243 -0.19 -13.48 -3.24
C GLY A 243 -1.03 -14.11 -4.33
N ASN A 244 -2.24 -14.55 -3.98
CA ASN A 244 -3.13 -15.18 -4.95
C ASN A 244 -3.73 -14.13 -5.90
N GLY A 245 -4.14 -12.96 -5.40
CA GLY A 245 -4.78 -11.93 -6.21
C GLY A 245 -3.88 -11.31 -7.29
N GLY A 246 -2.56 -11.35 -7.10
CA GLY A 246 -1.64 -10.82 -8.10
C GLY A 246 -1.60 -9.29 -8.11
N ILE A 247 -1.29 -8.70 -9.28
CA ILE A 247 -0.96 -7.27 -9.38
C ILE A 247 -1.89 -6.55 -10.36
N VAL A 248 -2.25 -5.31 -10.02
CA VAL A 248 -2.90 -4.35 -10.91
C VAL A 248 -2.07 -3.08 -10.91
N VAL A 249 -1.60 -2.69 -12.09
CA VAL A 249 -0.82 -1.47 -12.32
C VAL A 249 -1.54 -0.65 -13.36
N GLY A 250 -2.03 0.52 -12.96
CA GLY A 250 -2.78 1.41 -13.86
C GLY A 250 -4.20 0.93 -14.04
N GLY A 251 -4.98 1.03 -12.95
CA GLY A 251 -6.40 0.72 -12.94
C GLY A 251 -7.24 1.80 -13.61
N ARG A 252 -8.55 1.74 -13.38
CA ARG A 252 -9.54 2.71 -13.87
C ARG A 252 -9.09 4.16 -13.64
N LYS A 253 -9.10 4.96 -14.72
CA LYS A 253 -8.82 6.42 -14.72
C LYS A 253 -7.48 6.81 -14.07
N SER A 254 -6.50 5.91 -14.04
CA SER A 254 -5.20 6.16 -13.42
C SER A 254 -4.06 5.76 -14.34
N THR A 255 -2.91 6.40 -14.12
CA THR A 255 -1.63 5.97 -14.69
C THR A 255 -0.77 5.42 -13.56
N ALA A 256 -0.12 4.27 -13.76
CA ALA A 256 0.82 3.77 -12.77
C ALA A 256 2.02 3.03 -13.39
N VAL A 257 3.11 3.01 -12.62
CA VAL A 257 4.36 2.34 -12.98
C VAL A 257 4.81 1.45 -11.83
N ILE A 258 5.24 0.24 -12.16
CA ILE A 258 6.11 -0.57 -11.31
C ILE A 258 7.48 -0.71 -12.01
N ASP A 259 8.54 -0.32 -11.32
CA ASP A 259 9.93 -0.37 -11.82
C ASP A 259 10.91 -0.65 -10.68
N PHE A 260 12.20 -0.81 -10.97
CA PHE A 260 13.24 -0.87 -9.93
C PHE A 260 13.70 0.55 -9.52
N ASN A 261 14.09 0.72 -8.27
CA ASN A 261 14.81 1.93 -7.86
C ASN A 261 16.09 2.11 -8.69
N THR A 262 16.47 3.36 -8.91
CA THR A 262 17.68 3.71 -9.67
C THR A 262 18.94 3.42 -8.87
N GLY A 263 20.04 3.06 -9.54
CA GLY A 263 21.35 2.84 -8.90
C GLY A 263 21.53 1.48 -8.25
N LEU A 264 20.56 0.57 -8.38
CA LEU A 264 20.69 -0.81 -7.93
C LEU A 264 21.60 -1.63 -8.86
N VAL A 265 22.24 -2.66 -8.32
CA VAL A 265 23.14 -3.55 -9.07
C VAL A 265 22.48 -4.90 -9.24
N ASN A 266 22.05 -5.24 -10.45
CA ASN A 266 21.37 -6.50 -10.77
C ASN A 266 20.18 -6.82 -9.83
N PRO A 267 19.21 -5.90 -9.64
CA PRO A 267 18.09 -6.13 -8.73
C PRO A 267 17.18 -7.26 -9.24
N VAL A 268 16.49 -7.91 -8.31
CA VAL A 268 15.64 -9.08 -8.60
C VAL A 268 14.23 -8.92 -8.05
N ALA A 269 13.25 -9.43 -8.80
CA ALA A 269 11.86 -9.47 -8.39
C ALA A 269 11.25 -10.85 -8.67
N VAL A 270 10.69 -11.48 -7.63
CA VAL A 270 10.02 -12.78 -7.70
C VAL A 270 8.54 -12.62 -7.39
N PHE A 271 7.69 -13.15 -8.25
CA PHE A 271 6.23 -13.12 -8.07
C PHE A 271 5.63 -14.52 -8.17
N ARG A 272 4.91 -14.94 -7.12
CA ARG A 272 4.26 -16.26 -7.01
C ARG A 272 2.93 -16.17 -6.29
N ASN A 273 2.14 -17.24 -6.35
CA ASN A 273 0.99 -17.43 -5.46
C ASN A 273 1.39 -17.34 -3.99
N LYS A 274 0.40 -17.30 -3.10
CA LYS A 274 0.64 -17.19 -1.64
C LYS A 274 1.53 -18.32 -1.10
N ALA A 275 1.45 -19.52 -1.67
CA ALA A 275 2.27 -20.67 -1.28
C ALA A 275 3.73 -20.61 -1.80
N GLY A 276 4.11 -19.57 -2.55
CA GLY A 276 5.47 -19.36 -3.05
C GLY A 276 5.92 -20.30 -4.17
N THR A 277 5.04 -21.19 -4.66
CA THR A 277 5.40 -22.31 -5.54
C THR A 277 4.71 -22.29 -6.90
N GLY A 278 3.61 -21.54 -7.03
CA GLY A 278 2.76 -21.56 -8.22
C GLY A 278 2.43 -20.17 -8.76
N PRO A 279 1.56 -20.11 -9.79
CA PRO A 279 1.18 -18.87 -10.43
C PRO A 279 0.26 -18.02 -9.57
N MET A 280 0.50 -16.70 -9.50
CA MET A 280 -0.51 -15.73 -9.06
C MET A 280 -1.72 -15.84 -9.99
N ASN A 281 -2.94 -15.55 -9.53
CA ASN A 281 -4.12 -15.68 -10.38
C ASN A 281 -4.10 -14.70 -11.56
N TYR A 282 -3.65 -13.47 -11.31
CA TYR A 282 -3.97 -12.35 -12.19
C TYR A 282 -2.87 -11.26 -12.21
N TRP A 283 -2.42 -10.86 -13.40
CA TRP A 283 -1.69 -9.61 -13.61
C TRP A 283 -2.47 -8.73 -14.58
N GLY A 284 -2.71 -7.47 -14.19
CA GLY A 284 -3.32 -6.45 -15.04
C GLY A 284 -2.40 -5.25 -15.17
N ILE A 285 -1.83 -5.05 -16.36
CA ILE A 285 -0.96 -3.92 -16.68
C ILE A 285 -1.71 -3.02 -17.65
N GLY A 286 -2.20 -1.88 -17.16
CA GLY A 286 -3.21 -1.09 -17.84
C GLY A 286 -4.53 -1.85 -17.86
N ASP A 287 -5.22 -1.92 -16.74
CA ASP A 287 -6.43 -2.73 -16.59
C ASP A 287 -7.63 -1.88 -16.18
N ALA A 288 -8.53 -1.65 -17.13
CA ALA A 288 -9.70 -0.81 -16.94
C ALA A 288 -10.97 -1.60 -16.62
N VAL A 289 -10.86 -2.87 -16.23
CA VAL A 289 -12.01 -3.77 -16.01
C VAL A 289 -13.04 -3.21 -15.04
N THR A 290 -12.61 -2.40 -14.06
CA THR A 290 -13.49 -1.83 -13.05
C THR A 290 -14.24 -0.60 -13.55
N GLN A 291 -13.93 -0.08 -14.75
CA GLN A 291 -14.65 1.01 -15.39
C GLN A 291 -15.85 0.46 -16.17
N THR A 292 -17.03 0.54 -15.56
CA THR A 292 -18.30 0.06 -16.15
C THR A 292 -19.13 1.15 -16.84
N GLY A 293 -18.71 2.41 -16.74
CA GLY A 293 -19.36 3.55 -17.41
C GLY A 293 -18.51 4.12 -18.54
N ASN A 294 -19.11 4.99 -19.36
CA ASN A 294 -18.34 5.77 -20.32
C ASN A 294 -17.36 6.71 -19.59
N THR A 295 -16.19 6.92 -20.18
CA THR A 295 -15.22 7.92 -19.78
C THR A 295 -14.45 8.41 -21.00
N THR A 296 -13.91 9.62 -20.92
CA THR A 296 -12.95 10.20 -21.88
C THR A 296 -11.52 10.14 -21.36
N VAL A 297 -11.32 9.60 -20.16
CA VAL A 297 -10.04 9.54 -19.47
C VAL A 297 -9.26 8.31 -19.90
N ASN A 298 -8.14 8.54 -20.56
CA ASN A 298 -7.16 7.49 -20.81
C ASN A 298 -6.53 7.02 -19.49
N HIS A 299 -6.16 5.75 -19.42
CA HIS A 299 -5.48 5.15 -18.27
C HIS A 299 -4.41 4.20 -18.78
N ALA A 300 -3.33 4.08 -18.01
CA ALA A 300 -2.15 3.37 -18.45
C ALA A 300 -1.43 2.67 -17.31
N GLY A 301 -0.91 1.47 -17.59
CA GLY A 301 -0.03 0.75 -16.69
C GLY A 301 1.28 0.42 -17.35
N THR A 302 2.38 0.58 -16.63
CA THR A 302 3.71 0.14 -17.04
C THR A 302 4.30 -0.77 -15.99
N ALA A 303 4.72 -1.97 -16.37
CA ALA A 303 5.62 -2.80 -15.59
C ALA A 303 6.97 -2.88 -16.31
N ASP A 304 7.98 -2.22 -15.75
CA ASP A 304 9.32 -2.12 -16.33
C ASP A 304 10.35 -2.80 -15.42
N PHE A 305 10.78 -3.99 -15.83
CA PHE A 305 11.80 -4.77 -15.16
C PHE A 305 13.15 -4.73 -15.90
N THR A 306 13.34 -3.80 -16.85
CA THR A 306 14.55 -3.76 -17.71
C THR A 306 15.84 -3.48 -16.96
N ALA A 307 15.77 -2.85 -15.78
CA ALA A 307 16.91 -2.59 -14.92
C ALA A 307 17.38 -3.80 -14.10
N GLY A 308 16.66 -4.93 -14.12
CA GLY A 308 16.94 -6.10 -13.30
C GLY A 308 16.46 -7.42 -13.90
N THR A 309 16.30 -8.42 -13.04
CA THR A 309 15.79 -9.74 -13.39
C THR A 309 14.41 -9.95 -12.77
N VAL A 310 13.43 -10.34 -13.58
CA VAL A 310 12.09 -10.72 -13.10
C VAL A 310 11.89 -12.22 -13.22
N ASP A 311 11.37 -12.85 -12.17
CA ASP A 311 10.89 -14.23 -12.22
C ASP A 311 9.45 -14.27 -11.73
N ALA A 312 8.49 -14.38 -12.65
CA ALA A 312 7.06 -14.40 -12.34
C ALA A 312 6.37 -15.66 -12.85
N MET A 313 5.42 -16.16 -12.07
CA MET A 313 4.42 -17.14 -12.51
C MET A 313 3.02 -16.53 -12.39
N VAL A 314 2.25 -16.57 -13.47
CA VAL A 314 0.95 -15.91 -13.58
C VAL A 314 -0.07 -16.85 -14.24
N GLY A 315 -1.31 -16.84 -13.76
CA GLY A 315 -2.43 -17.51 -14.39
C GLY A 315 -2.79 -16.72 -15.65
N THR A 316 -3.46 -15.59 -15.46
CA THR A 316 -3.84 -14.69 -16.56
C THR A 316 -3.09 -13.38 -16.49
N LEU A 317 -2.41 -13.02 -17.58
CA LEU A 317 -1.71 -11.75 -17.78
C LEU A 317 -2.46 -10.92 -18.82
N TYR A 318 -2.96 -9.76 -18.43
CA TYR A 318 -3.44 -8.73 -19.35
C TYR A 318 -2.41 -7.62 -19.49
N VAL A 319 -2.06 -7.31 -20.73
CA VAL A 319 -1.30 -6.11 -21.10
C VAL A 319 -2.23 -5.27 -21.95
N ALA A 320 -2.81 -4.25 -21.33
CA ALA A 320 -3.97 -3.48 -21.79
C ALA A 320 -5.25 -4.31 -21.87
N ARG A 321 -6.10 -4.18 -20.84
CA ARG A 321 -7.51 -4.61 -20.89
C ARG A 321 -8.43 -3.39 -20.89
N GLY A 322 -9.25 -3.31 -21.93
CA GLY A 322 -10.17 -2.22 -22.21
C GLY A 322 -11.31 -2.08 -21.21
N ILE A 323 -12.01 -0.95 -21.33
CA ILE A 323 -13.11 -0.51 -20.48
C ILE A 323 -14.36 -1.39 -20.68
N ARG A 324 -15.12 -1.66 -19.62
CA ARG A 324 -16.41 -2.39 -19.65
C ARG A 324 -17.60 -1.52 -20.06
N ALA A 325 -17.41 -0.70 -21.09
CA ALA A 325 -18.42 0.18 -21.66
C ALA A 325 -17.99 0.64 -23.05
N ALA A 326 -18.95 1.03 -23.88
CA ALA A 326 -18.66 1.81 -25.09
C ALA A 326 -18.09 3.18 -24.66
N SER A 327 -16.80 3.38 -24.91
CA SER A 327 -16.04 4.54 -24.44
C SER A 327 -14.99 4.91 -25.49
N ALA A 328 -14.73 6.21 -25.69
CA ALA A 328 -13.68 6.66 -26.60
C ALA A 328 -12.28 6.68 -25.96
N ALA A 329 -12.18 6.40 -24.65
CA ALA A 329 -10.91 6.39 -23.94
C ALA A 329 -10.06 5.17 -24.33
N THR A 330 -8.75 5.35 -24.24
CA THR A 330 -7.76 4.31 -24.53
C THR A 330 -7.17 3.78 -23.23
N THR A 331 -7.11 2.45 -23.13
CA THR A 331 -6.32 1.72 -22.13
C THR A 331 -4.98 1.35 -22.74
N THR A 332 -3.88 1.76 -22.11
CA THR A 332 -2.52 1.39 -22.56
C THR A 332 -1.84 0.52 -21.52
N GLY A 333 -1.24 -0.59 -21.93
CA GLY A 333 -0.47 -1.48 -21.07
C GLY A 333 0.90 -1.71 -21.66
N THR A 334 1.94 -1.59 -20.84
CA THR A 334 3.33 -1.77 -21.27
C THR A 334 4.06 -2.70 -20.31
N LEU A 335 4.55 -3.83 -20.80
CA LEU A 335 5.39 -4.76 -20.06
C LEU A 335 6.78 -4.82 -20.71
N LEU A 336 7.82 -4.52 -19.93
CA LEU A 336 9.21 -4.50 -20.38
C LEU A 336 10.07 -5.36 -19.45
N PHE A 337 10.91 -6.24 -20.00
CA PHE A 337 11.94 -6.94 -19.23
C PHE A 337 13.08 -7.41 -20.14
N ASN A 338 14.32 -7.39 -19.63
CA ASN A 338 15.51 -7.82 -20.38
C ASN A 338 16.12 -9.12 -19.85
N SER A 339 15.82 -9.49 -18.60
CA SER A 339 16.38 -10.67 -17.93
C SER A 339 15.31 -11.38 -17.11
N GLY A 340 15.42 -12.71 -17.06
CA GLY A 340 14.55 -13.59 -16.29
C GLY A 340 13.41 -14.19 -17.10
N LYS A 341 12.28 -14.49 -16.45
CA LYS A 341 11.12 -15.15 -17.06
C LYS A 341 9.80 -14.65 -16.48
N ILE A 342 8.78 -14.60 -17.32
CA ILE A 342 7.39 -14.45 -16.92
C ILE A 342 6.63 -15.62 -17.54
N ALA A 343 6.30 -16.62 -16.73
CA ALA A 343 5.54 -17.79 -17.16
C ALA A 343 4.05 -17.54 -16.90
N ALA A 344 3.28 -17.31 -17.96
CA ALA A 344 1.84 -17.07 -17.88
C ALA A 344 1.05 -18.22 -18.53
N THR A 345 -0.07 -18.62 -17.93
CA THR A 345 -0.98 -19.63 -18.54
C THR A 345 -1.76 -19.03 -19.71
N THR A 346 -2.25 -17.81 -19.53
CA THR A 346 -2.97 -17.02 -20.54
C THR A 346 -2.34 -15.64 -20.63
N ILE A 347 -2.08 -15.16 -21.84
CA ILE A 347 -1.60 -13.80 -22.11
C ILE A 347 -2.55 -13.15 -23.11
N GLU A 348 -3.11 -12.01 -22.73
CA GLU A 348 -4.00 -11.19 -23.55
C GLU A 348 -3.36 -9.80 -23.72
N ILE A 349 -3.08 -9.41 -24.96
CA ILE A 349 -2.38 -8.16 -25.29
C ILE A 349 -3.32 -7.30 -26.15
N GLY A 350 -3.74 -6.15 -25.62
CA GLY A 350 -4.72 -5.29 -26.31
C GLY A 350 -6.13 -5.89 -26.31
N TYR A 351 -6.60 -6.34 -25.15
CA TYR A 351 -7.91 -6.98 -25.03
C TYR A 351 -9.04 -5.95 -24.90
N GLN A 352 -10.00 -5.99 -25.83
CA GLN A 352 -11.20 -5.14 -25.79
C GLN A 352 -12.29 -5.83 -24.95
N ASP A 353 -12.60 -5.32 -23.74
CA ASP A 353 -13.54 -6.01 -22.84
C ASP A 353 -15.01 -5.90 -23.30
N THR A 354 -15.44 -4.71 -23.71
CA THR A 354 -16.75 -4.49 -24.34
C THR A 354 -16.58 -4.15 -25.81
N ALA A 355 -17.27 -4.83 -26.72
CA ALA A 355 -17.24 -4.50 -28.14
C ALA A 355 -17.74 -3.05 -28.38
N GLY A 356 -17.04 -2.30 -29.23
CA GLY A 356 -17.43 -0.93 -29.58
C GLY A 356 -16.24 -0.01 -29.80
N THR A 357 -16.31 1.20 -29.24
CA THR A 357 -15.34 2.29 -29.48
C THR A 357 -14.16 2.32 -28.50
N ASN A 358 -14.17 1.48 -27.46
CA ASN A 358 -13.05 1.41 -26.50
C ASN A 358 -11.81 0.82 -27.19
N ARG A 359 -10.64 1.36 -26.84
CA ARG A 359 -9.38 0.95 -27.45
C ARG A 359 -8.45 0.44 -26.37
N ALA A 360 -7.86 -0.73 -26.59
CA ALA A 360 -6.81 -1.30 -25.75
C ALA A 360 -5.53 -1.44 -26.58
N ILE A 361 -4.43 -0.87 -26.09
CA ILE A 361 -3.11 -0.92 -26.74
C ILE A 361 -2.12 -1.56 -25.78
N GLY A 362 -1.81 -2.84 -26.02
CA GLY A 362 -0.83 -3.58 -25.25
C GLY A 362 0.53 -3.64 -25.96
N THR A 363 1.60 -3.40 -25.22
CA THR A 363 2.98 -3.55 -25.66
C THR A 363 3.72 -4.49 -24.73
N VAL A 364 4.30 -5.54 -25.28
CA VAL A 364 5.26 -6.41 -24.57
C VAL A 364 6.58 -6.31 -25.31
N SER A 365 7.63 -5.89 -24.60
CA SER A 365 8.99 -5.87 -25.13
C SER A 365 9.89 -6.72 -24.25
N MET A 366 10.62 -7.62 -24.89
CA MET A 366 11.64 -8.44 -24.26
C MET A 366 12.99 -8.07 -24.86
N GLY A 367 13.96 -7.74 -24.01
CA GLY A 367 15.34 -7.52 -24.44
C GLY A 367 15.94 -8.75 -25.13
N PRO A 368 17.03 -8.59 -25.90
CA PRO A 368 17.71 -9.72 -26.50
C PRO A 368 18.16 -10.70 -25.39
N LEU A 369 18.01 -12.01 -25.65
CA LEU A 369 18.65 -13.04 -24.83
C LEU A 369 20.16 -12.84 -24.99
N VAL A 370 20.85 -12.41 -23.92
CA VAL A 370 22.32 -12.27 -23.89
C VAL A 370 22.95 -13.60 -23.51
#